data_AF-A0A9Q4BXX6-F1
#
_entry.id   AF-A0A9Q4BXX6-F1
#
_cell.length_a   1.000
_cell.length_b   1.000
_cell.length_c   1.000
_cell.angle_alpha   90.00
_cell.angle_beta   90.00
_cell.angle_gamma   90.00
#
_symmetry.space_group_name_H-M   'P 1'
#
loop_
_entity.id
_entity.type
_entity.pdbx_description
1 polymer ?
#
loop_
_entity_poly.entity_id
_entity_poly.type
_entity_poly.pdbx_seq_one_letter_code
_entity_poly.pdbx_strand_id
1 'polypeptide(L)'
;MQDFTETFQIPASPDLLTKEQVSAVLKQADNIISWLNQVKEFALNQAIKGEQYEGFKVVEGRSFRKFKDDEIAAQMLMLEGYNEAVIYEKKLLSLAQLEKVVGKKNFEAILGSQIYKPAGKPALVPDTDERPAYALVSTAQEDFGQSS
;
A
#
# COMPACT_ATOMS: atom_id res chain seq x y z
N MET A 1 20.05 31.16 9.96
CA MET A 1 19.33 29.88 9.98
C MET A 1 17.87 30.21 10.23
N GLN A 2 16.95 29.70 9.41
CA GLN A 2 15.51 29.80 9.73
C GLN A 2 15.27 28.93 10.97
N ASP A 3 14.67 29.53 11.99
CA ASP A 3 14.38 28.85 13.25
C ASP A 3 13.16 27.95 13.05
N PHE A 4 13.39 26.65 12.84
CA PHE A 4 12.32 25.67 12.60
C PHE A 4 11.67 25.19 13.92
N THR A 5 12.06 25.78 15.06
CA THR A 5 11.46 25.48 16.37
C THR A 5 10.17 26.26 16.63
N GLU A 6 9.81 27.23 15.76
CA GLU A 6 8.49 27.82 15.78
C GLU A 6 7.45 26.73 15.55
N THR A 7 6.57 26.54 16.54
CA THR A 7 5.56 25.50 16.53
C THR A 7 4.64 25.71 15.33
N PHE A 8 4.88 24.97 14.25
CA PHE A 8 3.94 24.88 13.15
C PHE A 8 2.66 24.26 13.73
N GLN A 9 1.68 25.11 14.02
CA GLN A 9 0.46 24.72 14.71
C GLN A 9 -0.44 24.00 13.70
N ILE A 10 -0.14 22.73 13.45
CA ILE A 10 -1.04 21.84 12.72
C ILE A 10 -2.29 21.69 13.60
N PRO A 11 -3.48 22.10 13.13
CA PRO A 11 -4.68 21.92 13.93
C PRO A 11 -4.85 20.44 14.25
N ALA A 12 -5.29 20.16 15.48
CA ALA A 12 -5.39 18.80 16.00
C ALA A 12 -6.39 17.91 15.20
N SER A 13 -7.32 18.52 14.47
CA SER A 13 -8.24 17.82 13.57
C SER A 13 -8.37 18.53 12.21
N PRO A 14 -8.38 17.78 11.09
CA PRO A 14 -8.73 18.30 9.77
C PRO A 14 -10.12 18.98 9.70
N ASP A 15 -11.06 18.62 10.59
CA ASP A 15 -12.41 19.18 10.62
C ASP A 15 -12.44 20.66 11.03
N LEU A 16 -11.33 21.18 11.57
CA LEU A 16 -11.18 22.59 11.94
C LEU A 16 -10.70 23.46 10.76
N LEU A 17 -10.38 22.86 9.62
CA LEU A 17 -9.92 23.56 8.43
C LEU A 17 -11.09 23.97 7.54
N THR A 18 -11.03 25.18 6.99
CA THR A 18 -11.95 25.56 5.91
C THR A 18 -11.62 24.80 4.62
N LYS A 19 -12.57 24.73 3.68
CA LYS A 19 -12.37 24.05 2.38
C LYS A 19 -11.16 24.59 1.61
N GLU A 20 -10.94 25.90 1.70
CA GLU A 20 -9.82 26.61 1.06
C GLU A 20 -8.49 26.21 1.71
N GLN A 21 -8.46 26.11 3.04
CA GLN A 21 -7.29 25.64 3.78
C GLN A 21 -6.97 24.18 3.45
N VAL A 22 -7.98 23.30 3.42
CA VAL A 22 -7.81 21.89 3.00
C VAL A 22 -7.22 21.82 1.59
N SER A 23 -7.76 22.59 0.65
CA SER A 23 -7.28 22.62 -0.73
C SER A 23 -5.84 23.13 -0.85
N ALA A 24 -5.46 24.14 -0.06
CA ALA A 24 -4.10 24.67 -0.03
C ALA A 24 -3.09 23.65 0.51
N VAL A 25 -3.47 22.91 1.56
CA VAL A 25 -2.65 21.82 2.11
C VAL A 25 -2.50 20.68 1.12
N LEU A 26 -3.60 20.24 0.48
CA LEU A 26 -3.57 19.15 -0.51
C LEU A 26 -2.63 19.45 -1.69
N LYS A 27 -2.58 20.71 -2.16
CA LYS A 27 -1.67 21.13 -3.24
C LYS A 27 -0.18 20.98 -2.89
N GLN A 28 0.16 21.00 -1.59
CA GLN A 28 1.54 20.90 -1.12
C GLN A 28 1.84 19.57 -0.41
N ALA A 29 0.83 18.73 -0.20
CA ALA A 29 0.94 17.53 0.63
C ALA A 29 2.09 16.62 0.18
N ASP A 30 2.18 16.31 -1.11
CA ASP A 30 3.23 15.44 -1.65
C ASP A 30 4.63 16.04 -1.50
N ASN A 31 4.77 17.37 -1.69
CA ASN A 31 6.03 18.08 -1.48
C ASN A 31 6.47 18.03 -0.01
N ILE A 32 5.52 18.24 0.92
CA ILE A 32 5.78 18.17 2.37
C ILE A 32 6.16 16.75 2.78
N ILE A 33 5.43 15.74 2.31
CA ILE A 33 5.72 14.32 2.58
C ILE A 33 7.11 13.96 2.06
N SER A 34 7.43 14.35 0.82
CA SER A 34 8.73 14.13 0.21
C SER A 34 9.86 14.77 1.02
N TRP A 35 9.70 16.03 1.40
CA TRP A 35 10.68 16.75 2.22
C TRP A 35 10.87 16.09 3.60
N LEU A 36 9.77 15.71 4.28
CA LEU A 36 9.84 15.00 5.57
C LEU A 36 10.59 13.67 5.45
N ASN A 37 10.40 12.93 4.36
CA ASN A 37 11.13 11.70 4.10
C ASN A 37 12.63 11.97 3.88
N GLN A 38 12.99 13.04 3.15
CA GLN A 38 14.38 13.45 2.96
C GLN A 38 15.04 13.83 4.29
N VAL A 39 14.33 14.54 5.18
CA VAL A 39 14.84 14.89 6.51
C VAL A 39 15.08 13.63 7.35
N LYS A 40 14.15 12.68 7.34
CA LYS A 40 14.31 11.38 8.04
C LYS A 40 15.51 10.61 7.53
N GLU A 41 15.67 10.52 6.22
CA GLU A 41 16.78 9.82 5.59
C GLU A 41 18.13 10.50 5.90
N PHE A 42 18.18 11.83 5.78
CA PHE A 42 19.37 12.61 6.13
C PHE A 42 19.76 12.40 7.60
N ALA A 43 18.81 12.55 8.52
CA ALA A 43 19.07 12.37 9.95
C ALA A 43 19.53 10.94 10.26
N LEU A 44 18.94 9.93 9.65
CA LEU A 44 19.38 8.54 9.80
C LEU A 44 20.82 8.35 9.29
N ASN A 45 21.14 8.85 8.11
CA ASN A 45 22.48 8.74 7.52
C ASN A 45 23.56 9.44 8.35
N GLN A 46 23.23 10.57 8.98
CA GLN A 46 24.13 11.27 9.87
C GLN A 46 24.25 10.55 11.23
N ALA A 47 23.14 10.04 11.77
CA ALA A 47 23.16 9.35 13.04
C ALA A 47 23.92 8.01 12.98
N ILE A 48 23.90 7.31 11.85
CA ILE A 48 24.76 6.13 11.61
C ILE A 48 26.25 6.48 11.66
N LYS A 49 26.63 7.73 11.34
CA LYS A 49 28.01 8.23 11.42
C LYS A 49 28.39 8.76 12.80
N GLY A 50 27.48 8.70 13.78
CA GLY A 50 27.72 9.09 15.16
C GLY A 50 27.06 10.40 15.60
N GLU A 51 26.33 11.09 14.72
CA GLU A 51 25.54 12.27 15.11
C GLU A 51 24.37 11.90 16.02
N GLN A 52 23.99 12.81 16.92
CA GLN A 52 22.88 12.60 17.86
C GLN A 52 21.82 13.68 17.69
N TYR A 53 20.55 13.26 17.74
CA TYR A 53 19.39 14.15 17.70
C TYR A 53 18.57 13.93 18.97
N GLU A 54 18.24 15.01 19.68
CA GLU A 54 17.50 14.95 20.95
C GLU A 54 16.16 14.21 20.78
N GLY A 55 15.88 13.25 21.67
CA GLY A 55 14.66 12.42 21.61
C GLY A 55 14.71 11.25 20.62
N PHE A 56 15.79 11.09 19.84
CA PHE A 56 15.95 10.01 18.86
C PHE A 56 17.16 9.13 19.18
N LYS A 57 17.06 7.85 18.82
CA LYS A 57 18.18 6.89 18.86
C LYS A 57 18.18 6.05 17.59
N VAL A 58 19.38 5.69 17.12
CA VAL A 58 19.54 4.69 16.05
C VAL A 58 19.43 3.31 16.68
N VAL A 59 18.63 2.44 16.08
CA VAL A 59 18.49 1.04 16.47
C VAL A 59 18.57 0.18 15.23
N GLU A 60 18.92 -1.10 15.41
CA GLU A 60 18.76 -2.07 14.35
C GLU A 60 17.27 -2.14 13.97
N GLY A 61 16.99 -2.07 12.67
CA GLY A 61 15.65 -2.29 12.15
C GLY A 61 15.14 -3.69 12.51
N ARG A 62 13.84 -3.91 12.34
CA ARG A 62 13.28 -5.24 12.57
C ARG A 62 13.90 -6.24 11.60
N SER A 63 14.76 -7.12 12.12
CA SER A 63 15.24 -8.28 11.36
C SER A 63 14.07 -9.21 11.07
N PHE A 64 14.00 -9.71 9.83
CA PHE A 64 13.08 -10.77 9.44
C PHE A 64 13.89 -12.02 9.10
N ARG A 65 13.44 -13.15 9.60
CA ARG A 65 14.04 -14.45 9.29
C ARG A 65 13.65 -14.85 7.87
N LYS A 66 14.63 -15.29 7.09
CA LYS A 66 14.47 -15.84 5.74
C LYS A 66 15.25 -17.15 5.65
N PHE A 67 14.82 -18.08 4.82
CA PHE A 67 15.64 -19.24 4.53
C PHE A 67 16.89 -18.80 3.76
N LYS A 68 17.98 -19.54 3.94
CA LYS A 68 19.22 -19.30 3.18
C LYS A 68 19.03 -19.70 1.72
N ASP A 69 18.28 -20.77 1.51
CA ASP A 69 17.92 -21.35 0.23
C ASP A 69 16.58 -22.05 0.43
N ASP A 70 15.55 -21.58 -0.27
CA ASP A 70 14.18 -22.06 -0.12
C ASP A 70 14.04 -23.52 -0.60
N GLU A 71 14.80 -23.92 -1.62
CA GLU A 71 14.75 -25.28 -2.18
C GLU A 71 15.41 -26.27 -1.23
N ILE A 72 16.58 -25.94 -0.69
CA ILE A 72 17.26 -26.79 0.30
C ILE A 72 16.39 -26.90 1.58
N ALA A 73 15.77 -25.80 2.02
CA ALA A 73 14.87 -25.83 3.17
C ALA A 73 13.67 -26.76 2.93
N ALA A 74 13.03 -26.67 1.76
CA ALA A 74 11.91 -27.53 1.39
C ALA A 74 12.33 -29.01 1.29
N GLN A 75 13.47 -29.31 0.66
CA GLN A 75 13.98 -30.67 0.53
C GLN A 75 14.28 -31.31 1.90
N MET A 76 14.89 -30.56 2.82
CA MET A 76 15.13 -31.05 4.19
C MET A 76 13.81 -31.39 4.90
N LEU A 77 12.78 -30.55 4.76
CA LEU A 77 11.46 -30.82 5.33
C LEU A 77 10.80 -32.06 4.70
N MET A 78 10.91 -32.25 3.38
CA MET A 78 10.39 -33.43 2.71
C MET A 78 11.10 -34.72 3.15
N LEU A 79 12.43 -34.67 3.33
CA LEU A 79 13.22 -35.80 3.84
C LEU A 79 12.82 -36.20 5.27
N GLU A 80 12.44 -35.23 6.09
CA GLU A 80 11.88 -35.45 7.45
C GLU A 80 10.41 -35.90 7.44
N GLY A 81 9.83 -36.12 6.26
CA GLY A 81 8.48 -36.69 6.10
C GLY A 81 7.35 -35.67 6.08
N TYR A 82 7.63 -34.37 6.03
CA TYR A 82 6.59 -33.36 5.83
C TYR A 82 6.08 -33.38 4.39
N ASN A 83 4.76 -33.34 4.23
CA ASN A 83 4.13 -33.31 2.92
C ASN A 83 4.39 -31.98 2.21
N GLU A 84 4.71 -32.01 0.92
CA GLU A 84 4.90 -30.81 0.09
C GLU A 84 3.74 -29.81 0.20
N ALA A 85 2.50 -30.29 0.32
CA ALA A 85 1.31 -29.45 0.43
C ALA A 85 1.24 -28.61 1.72
N VAL A 86 2.04 -28.95 2.76
CA VAL A 86 2.18 -28.12 3.98
C VAL A 86 3.44 -27.27 3.96
N ILE A 87 4.37 -27.53 3.04
CA ILE A 87 5.62 -26.77 2.87
C ILE A 87 5.37 -25.55 1.99
N TYR A 88 4.57 -25.71 0.93
CA TYR A 88 4.23 -24.63 0.00
C TYR A 88 2.79 -24.16 0.13
N GLU A 89 2.59 -22.85 -0.02
CA GLU A 89 1.26 -22.25 -0.13
C GLU A 89 0.75 -22.34 -1.57
N LYS A 90 -0.35 -23.09 -1.79
CA LYS A 90 -1.04 -23.13 -3.08
C LYS A 90 -2.02 -21.96 -3.18
N LYS A 91 -1.66 -20.95 -3.98
CA LYS A 91 -2.54 -19.81 -4.32
C LYS A 91 -3.02 -19.86 -5.76
N LEU A 92 -4.25 -19.37 -6.00
CA LEU A 92 -4.75 -19.16 -7.35
C LEU A 92 -3.88 -18.10 -8.06
N LEU A 93 -3.50 -18.38 -9.30
CA LEU A 93 -2.74 -17.45 -10.12
C LEU A 93 -3.57 -16.19 -10.43
N SER A 94 -2.90 -15.06 -10.69
CA SER A 94 -3.58 -13.84 -11.09
C SER A 94 -4.29 -14.00 -12.44
N LEU A 95 -5.27 -13.14 -12.75
CA LEU A 95 -5.99 -13.16 -14.02
C LEU A 95 -5.04 -13.19 -15.22
N ALA A 96 -4.02 -12.32 -15.21
CA ALA A 96 -3.03 -12.25 -16.29
C ALA A 96 -2.15 -13.51 -16.39
N GLN A 97 -1.84 -14.15 -15.26
CA GLN A 97 -1.08 -15.41 -15.26
C GLN A 97 -1.95 -16.56 -15.79
N LEU A 98 -3.21 -16.65 -15.37
CA LEU A 98 -4.15 -17.66 -15.86
C LEU A 98 -4.43 -17.50 -17.35
N GLU A 99 -4.64 -16.27 -17.83
CA GLU A 99 -4.86 -16.00 -19.27
C GLU A 99 -3.68 -16.48 -20.12
N LYS A 100 -2.44 -16.35 -19.64
CA LYS A 100 -1.25 -16.89 -20.30
C LYS A 100 -1.20 -18.42 -20.31
N VAL A 101 -1.67 -19.07 -19.24
CA VAL A 101 -1.64 -20.54 -19.09
C VAL A 101 -2.71 -21.21 -19.95
N VAL A 102 -3.95 -20.73 -19.90
CA VAL A 102 -5.07 -21.38 -20.60
C VAL A 102 -5.36 -20.80 -21.99
N GLY A 103 -4.79 -19.61 -22.28
CA GLY A 103 -5.02 -18.85 -23.50
C GLY A 103 -6.30 -18.03 -23.45
N LYS A 104 -6.28 -16.83 -24.07
CA LYS A 104 -7.38 -15.84 -24.01
C LYS A 104 -8.77 -16.42 -24.30
N LYS A 105 -8.90 -17.22 -25.37
CA LYS A 105 -10.19 -17.83 -25.78
C LYS A 105 -10.78 -18.74 -24.69
N ASN A 106 -9.95 -19.59 -24.09
CA ASN A 106 -10.41 -20.51 -23.04
C ASN A 106 -10.58 -19.78 -21.71
N PHE A 107 -9.76 -18.78 -21.42
CA PHE A 107 -9.87 -17.96 -20.22
C PHE A 107 -11.23 -17.27 -20.14
N GLU A 108 -11.65 -16.61 -21.22
CA GLU A 108 -12.97 -15.97 -21.31
C GLU A 108 -14.10 -17.00 -21.24
N ALA A 109 -13.97 -18.13 -21.94
CA ALA A 109 -15.00 -19.18 -21.96
C ALA A 109 -15.20 -19.87 -20.59
N ILE A 110 -14.13 -20.07 -19.81
CA ILE A 110 -14.18 -20.82 -18.54
C ILE A 110 -14.45 -19.87 -17.36
N LEU A 111 -13.77 -18.73 -17.31
CA LEU A 111 -13.74 -17.84 -16.14
C LEU A 111 -14.48 -16.53 -16.35
N GLY A 112 -14.96 -16.23 -17.56
CA GLY A 112 -15.61 -14.95 -17.87
C GLY A 112 -16.78 -14.62 -16.94
N SER A 113 -17.60 -15.61 -16.57
CA SER A 113 -18.72 -15.43 -15.63
C SER A 113 -18.30 -15.22 -14.17
N GLN A 114 -17.04 -15.49 -13.84
CA GLN A 114 -16.47 -15.35 -12.49
C GLN A 114 -15.60 -14.08 -12.36
N ILE A 115 -15.40 -13.33 -13.44
CA ILE A 115 -14.62 -12.10 -13.44
C ILE A 115 -15.56 -10.92 -13.20
N TYR A 116 -15.41 -10.31 -12.03
CA TYR A 116 -16.04 -9.04 -11.71
C TYR A 116 -14.96 -7.95 -11.61
N LYS A 117 -15.21 -6.81 -12.25
CA LYS A 117 -14.38 -5.61 -12.11
C LYS A 117 -15.04 -4.67 -11.10
N PRO A 118 -14.58 -4.64 -9.83
CA PRO A 118 -15.08 -3.68 -8.87
C PRO A 118 -14.82 -2.26 -9.35
N ALA A 119 -15.71 -1.34 -8.98
CA ALA A 119 -15.44 0.08 -9.11
C ALA A 119 -14.15 0.41 -8.34
N GLY A 120 -13.27 1.21 -8.94
CA GLY A 120 -12.06 1.68 -8.27
C GLY A 120 -12.42 2.47 -7.01
N LYS A 121 -11.56 2.39 -5.99
CA LYS A 121 -11.72 3.22 -4.79
C LYS A 121 -11.73 4.70 -5.19
N PRO A 122 -12.66 5.52 -4.67
CA PRO A 122 -12.62 6.96 -4.90
C PRO A 122 -11.28 7.53 -4.45
N ALA A 123 -10.75 8.47 -5.23
CA ALA A 123 -9.53 9.19 -4.91
C ALA A 123 -9.79 10.69 -5.06
N LEU A 124 -9.34 11.47 -4.08
CA LEU A 124 -9.38 12.93 -4.17
C LEU A 124 -8.17 13.40 -4.96
N VAL A 125 -8.42 14.09 -6.07
CA VAL A 125 -7.39 14.54 -7.03
C VAL A 125 -7.63 15.99 -7.44
N PRO A 126 -6.63 16.70 -7.96
CA PRO A 126 -6.83 18.04 -8.53
C PRO A 126 -7.84 18.04 -9.67
N ASP A 127 -8.46 19.20 -9.93
CA ASP A 127 -9.39 19.43 -11.03
C ASP A 127 -8.75 19.34 -12.43
N THR A 128 -7.41 19.39 -12.49
CA THR A 128 -6.63 19.14 -13.70
C THR A 128 -6.58 17.65 -14.10
N ASP A 129 -7.04 16.74 -13.23
CA ASP A 129 -7.12 15.32 -13.55
C ASP A 129 -8.23 15.07 -14.58
N GLU A 130 -7.89 14.48 -15.73
CA GLU A 130 -8.83 14.27 -16.83
C GLU A 130 -9.88 13.19 -16.56
N ARG A 131 -9.75 12.41 -15.47
CA ARG A 131 -10.70 11.36 -15.14
C ARG A 131 -12.06 11.98 -14.77
N PRO A 132 -13.18 11.34 -15.17
CA PRO A 132 -14.50 11.84 -14.83
C PRO A 132 -14.67 11.88 -13.31
N ALA A 133 -15.38 12.92 -12.84
CA ALA A 133 -15.70 13.07 -11.42
C ALA A 133 -16.45 11.83 -10.91
N TYR A 134 -16.17 11.46 -9.66
CA TYR A 134 -16.76 10.30 -9.03
C TYR A 134 -18.28 10.47 -8.89
N ALA A 135 -19.06 9.50 -9.40
CA ALA A 135 -20.51 9.50 -9.25
C ALA A 135 -20.87 9.23 -7.78
N LEU A 136 -21.49 10.20 -7.11
CA LEU A 136 -22.03 10.02 -5.76
C LEU A 136 -23.24 9.09 -5.85
N VAL A 137 -23.05 7.80 -5.63
CA VAL A 137 -24.17 6.86 -5.57
C VAL A 137 -24.93 7.12 -4.27
N SER A 138 -26.17 7.59 -4.35
CA SER A 138 -27.08 7.62 -3.20
C SER A 138 -27.66 6.22 -3.01
N THR A 139 -26.91 5.32 -2.37
CA THR A 139 -27.37 3.95 -2.09
C THR A 139 -27.74 3.80 -0.62
N ALA A 140 -28.98 4.15 -0.32
CA ALA A 140 -29.71 3.63 0.84
C ALA A 140 -30.55 2.39 0.47
N GLN A 141 -30.05 1.56 -0.45
CA GLN A 141 -30.63 0.27 -0.88
C GLN A 141 -29.71 -0.30 -1.96
N GLU A 142 -28.96 -1.35 -1.64
CA GLU A 142 -28.40 -2.39 -2.53
C GLU A 142 -27.24 -3.09 -1.80
N ASP A 143 -27.51 -3.51 -0.56
CA ASP A 143 -26.75 -4.54 0.12
C ASP A 143 -27.83 -5.48 0.69
N PHE A 144 -27.72 -6.78 0.42
CA PHE A 144 -28.70 -7.87 0.63
C PHE A 144 -29.73 -8.16 -0.48
N GLY A 145 -29.38 -9.12 -1.34
CA GLY A 145 -30.29 -10.00 -2.07
C GLY A 145 -29.61 -10.57 -3.33
N GLN A 146 -29.45 -11.86 -3.55
CA GLN A 146 -29.98 -13.05 -2.92
C GLN A 146 -29.00 -14.20 -3.18
N SER A 147 -28.63 -14.92 -2.13
CA SER A 147 -28.29 -16.34 -2.22
C SER A 147 -29.60 -17.12 -2.31
N SER A 148 -29.75 -17.91 -3.37
CA SER A 148 -30.64 -19.09 -3.44
C SER A 148 -30.08 -20.03 -4.50
#